data_AF-A0AA88H5Y5-F1
#
_entry.id   AF-A0AA88H5Y5-F1
#
_cell.length_a   1.000
_cell.length_b   1.000
_cell.length_c   1.000
_cell.angle_alpha   90.00
_cell.angle_beta   90.00
_cell.angle_gamma   90.00
#
_symmetry.space_group_name_H-M   'P 1'
#
loop_
_entity.id
_entity.type
_entity.pdbx_description
1 polymer ?
#
loop_
_entity_poly.entity_id
_entity_poly.type
_entity_poly.pdbx_seq_one_letter_code
_entity_poly.pdbx_strand_id
1 'polypeptide(L)'
;DASRQRGFTDSHYKALKRMQDILGFEYRFQVLAFPCNQFGEQEPSTNYDIKNFVYRNYRVESPVFSKIDVIGDKSHPAFRNLVAQSSIHPEWNFYKYLVNPEGRVIKAWSTKVTIDEIFSDVKRAVEEAGKDNTTKFQIKEEVFSEERNRSSDEVLLNAEED
;
A
#
# COMPACT_ATOMS: atom_id res chain seq x y z
N ASP A 1 8.27 -17.30 -24.28
CA ASP A 1 8.84 -16.24 -25.13
C ASP A 1 9.22 -15.06 -24.24
N ALA A 2 10.51 -14.73 -24.17
CA ALA A 2 11.06 -13.65 -23.34
C ALA A 2 10.53 -12.26 -23.76
N SER A 3 10.09 -12.09 -25.02
CA SER A 3 9.51 -10.84 -25.51
C SER A 3 8.17 -10.53 -24.84
N ARG A 4 7.31 -11.56 -24.69
CA ARG A 4 6.01 -11.49 -24.01
C ARG A 4 6.18 -11.16 -22.53
N GLN A 5 7.19 -11.74 -21.89
CA GLN A 5 7.49 -11.47 -20.47
C GLN A 5 8.00 -10.05 -20.27
N ARG A 6 8.88 -9.55 -21.15
CA ARG A 6 9.33 -8.15 -21.11
C ARG A 6 8.16 -7.18 -21.30
N GLY A 7 7.25 -7.45 -22.25
CA GLY A 7 6.05 -6.63 -22.47
C GLY A 7 5.10 -6.64 -21.27
N PHE A 8 4.96 -7.79 -20.59
CA PHE A 8 4.13 -7.93 -19.40
C PHE A 8 4.70 -7.16 -18.19
N THR A 9 6.01 -7.23 -17.99
CA THR A 9 6.71 -6.45 -16.95
C THR A 9 6.59 -4.96 -17.23
N ASP A 10 6.79 -4.55 -18.48
CA ASP A 10 6.75 -3.15 -18.90
C ASP A 10 5.37 -2.51 -18.72
N SER A 11 4.30 -3.21 -19.12
CA SER A 11 2.92 -2.72 -18.96
C SER A 11 2.54 -2.55 -17.49
N HIS A 12 2.91 -3.51 -16.63
CA HIS A 12 2.63 -3.45 -15.21
C HIS A 12 3.33 -2.29 -14.52
N TYR A 13 4.64 -2.12 -14.73
CA TYR A 13 5.37 -1.02 -14.10
C TYR A 13 4.87 0.36 -14.54
N LYS A 14 4.56 0.53 -15.83
CA LYS A 14 3.99 1.80 -16.34
C LYS A 14 2.64 2.11 -15.73
N ALA A 15 1.75 1.11 -15.63
CA ALA A 15 0.42 1.31 -15.08
C ALA A 15 0.46 1.52 -13.55
N LEU A 16 1.32 0.82 -12.82
CA LEU A 16 1.57 1.06 -11.40
C LEU A 16 2.08 2.48 -11.15
N LYS A 17 3.04 2.95 -11.98
CA LYS A 17 3.53 4.32 -11.90
C LYS A 17 2.40 5.33 -12.08
N ARG A 18 1.58 5.15 -13.12
CA ARG A 18 0.45 6.03 -13.40
C ARG A 18 -0.54 6.06 -12.23
N MET A 19 -0.86 4.90 -11.64
CA MET A 19 -1.73 4.82 -10.48
C MET A 19 -1.13 5.53 -9.26
N GLN A 20 0.18 5.38 -9.02
CA GLN A 20 0.90 6.10 -7.96
C GLN A 20 0.87 7.62 -8.19
N ASP A 21 1.09 8.07 -9.42
CA ASP A 21 1.12 9.50 -9.76
C ASP A 21 -0.26 10.14 -9.53
N ILE A 22 -1.35 9.42 -9.83
CA ILE A 22 -2.72 9.92 -9.66
C ILE A 22 -3.17 9.87 -8.20
N LEU A 23 -2.89 8.78 -7.48
CA LEU A 23 -3.47 8.55 -6.15
C LEU A 23 -2.52 8.93 -5.00
N GLY A 24 -1.22 9.05 -5.26
CA GLY A 24 -0.19 9.06 -4.22
C GLY A 24 -0.27 10.22 -3.26
N PHE A 25 -0.19 11.45 -3.79
CA PHE A 25 -0.11 12.65 -2.96
C PHE A 25 -1.46 13.03 -2.35
N GLU A 26 -2.49 13.18 -3.19
CA GLU A 26 -3.81 13.63 -2.77
C GLU A 26 -4.47 12.66 -1.78
N TYR A 27 -4.20 11.36 -1.93
CA TYR A 27 -4.91 10.33 -1.19
C TYR A 27 -4.04 9.43 -0.31
N ARG A 28 -2.79 9.81 -0.07
CA ARG A 28 -1.84 9.06 0.79
C ARG A 28 -1.70 7.58 0.42
N PHE A 29 -1.78 7.28 -0.88
CA PHE A 29 -1.65 5.93 -1.43
C PHE A 29 -0.19 5.61 -1.77
N GLN A 30 0.23 4.36 -1.55
CA GLN A 30 1.57 3.92 -1.90
C GLN A 30 1.57 2.52 -2.51
N VAL A 31 2.14 2.41 -3.71
CA VAL A 31 2.55 1.13 -4.29
C VAL A 31 3.85 0.68 -3.63
N LEU A 32 3.91 -0.58 -3.18
CA LEU A 32 5.10 -1.22 -2.63
C LEU A 32 5.47 -2.41 -3.51
N ALA A 33 6.67 -2.39 -4.11
CA ALA A 33 7.12 -3.45 -5.01
C ALA A 33 8.17 -4.34 -4.34
N PHE A 34 7.88 -5.64 -4.28
CA PHE A 34 8.75 -6.65 -3.67
C PHE A 34 9.27 -7.62 -4.75
N PRO A 35 10.52 -7.46 -5.22
CA PRO A 35 11.11 -8.40 -6.16
C PRO A 35 11.18 -9.82 -5.58
N CYS A 36 10.95 -10.84 -6.40
CA CYS A 36 10.97 -12.25 -5.99
C CYS A 36 11.46 -13.11 -7.15
N ASN A 37 12.29 -14.12 -6.86
CA ASN A 37 12.84 -15.02 -7.88
C ASN A 37 12.22 -16.43 -7.84
N GLN A 38 11.25 -16.69 -6.96
CA GLN A 38 10.68 -18.03 -6.75
C GLN A 38 9.77 -18.50 -7.90
N PHE A 39 9.34 -17.58 -8.78
CA PHE A 39 8.45 -17.90 -9.91
C PHE A 39 9.24 -17.94 -11.21
N GLY A 40 9.68 -19.15 -11.59
CA GLY A 40 10.36 -19.40 -12.87
C GLY A 40 11.71 -18.67 -13.02
N GLU A 41 12.36 -18.34 -11.91
CA GLU A 41 13.68 -17.67 -11.87
C GLU A 41 13.76 -16.39 -12.71
N GLN A 42 12.65 -15.63 -12.74
CA GLN A 42 12.47 -14.46 -13.60
C GLN A 42 13.16 -13.19 -13.09
N GLU A 43 13.72 -13.20 -11.89
CA GLU A 43 14.39 -12.07 -11.25
C GLU A 43 15.78 -12.47 -10.71
N PRO A 44 16.70 -12.97 -11.56
CA PRO A 44 18.00 -13.47 -11.12
C PRO A 44 18.96 -12.34 -10.70
N SER A 45 18.72 -11.12 -11.19
CA SER A 45 19.55 -9.93 -10.98
C SER A 45 19.73 -9.54 -9.51
N THR A 46 20.76 -8.77 -9.19
CA THR A 46 20.98 -8.28 -7.83
C THR A 46 19.96 -7.20 -7.43
N ASN A 47 19.75 -6.99 -6.13
CA ASN A 47 18.86 -5.91 -5.65
C ASN A 47 19.23 -4.53 -6.23
N TYR A 48 20.52 -4.26 -6.38
CA TYR A 48 21.03 -3.03 -6.97
C TYR A 48 20.63 -2.89 -8.44
N ASP A 49 20.81 -3.95 -9.22
CA ASP A 49 20.46 -3.96 -10.65
C ASP A 49 18.95 -3.83 -10.87
N ILE A 50 18.15 -4.49 -10.04
CA ILE A 50 16.68 -4.40 -10.09
C ILE A 50 16.24 -2.96 -9.84
N LYS A 51 16.72 -2.35 -8.76
CA LYS A 51 16.38 -0.97 -8.42
C LYS A 51 16.79 -0.01 -9.53
N ASN A 52 18.00 -0.17 -10.08
CA ASN A 52 18.48 0.65 -11.19
C ASN A 52 17.68 0.45 -12.46
N PHE A 53 17.32 -0.79 -12.78
CA PHE A 53 16.48 -1.11 -13.93
C PHE A 53 15.12 -0.44 -13.80
N VAL A 54 14.44 -0.59 -12.66
CA VAL A 54 13.12 0.01 -12.46
C VAL A 54 13.20 1.53 -12.51
N TYR A 55 14.19 2.13 -11.83
CA TYR A 55 14.38 3.58 -11.83
C TYR A 55 14.65 4.13 -13.23
N ARG A 56 15.60 3.54 -13.98
CA ARG A 56 16.00 4.03 -15.31
C ARG A 56 14.87 3.93 -16.34
N ASN A 57 14.10 2.85 -16.31
CA ASN A 57 13.09 2.58 -17.33
C ASN A 57 11.73 3.21 -17.02
N TYR A 58 11.38 3.33 -15.74
CA TYR A 58 10.02 3.71 -15.34
C TYR A 58 9.94 4.98 -14.51
N ARG A 59 11.07 5.48 -13.98
CA ARG A 59 11.10 6.64 -13.07
C ARG A 59 10.06 6.52 -11.95
N VAL A 60 9.87 5.30 -11.47
CA VAL A 60 8.90 4.99 -10.42
C VAL A 60 9.46 5.50 -9.09
N GLU A 61 8.72 6.41 -8.46
CA GLU A 61 9.05 6.93 -7.13
C GLU A 61 8.63 5.97 -6.01
N SER A 62 7.81 4.97 -6.34
CA SER A 62 7.36 3.95 -5.41
C SER A 62 8.54 3.14 -4.85
N PRO A 63 8.50 2.76 -3.55
CA PRO A 63 9.52 1.92 -2.95
C PRO A 63 9.61 0.55 -3.65
N VAL A 64 10.74 0.32 -4.33
CA VAL A 64 11.18 -1.02 -4.73
C VAL A 64 12.10 -1.53 -3.63
N PHE A 65 11.66 -2.59 -2.95
CA PHE A 65 12.39 -3.20 -1.84
C PHE A 65 13.48 -4.17 -2.33
N SER A 66 14.30 -4.65 -1.39
CA SER A 66 15.17 -5.80 -1.61
C SER A 66 14.34 -7.04 -1.96
N LYS A 67 14.91 -7.93 -2.76
CA LYS A 67 14.32 -9.22 -3.10
C LYS A 67 14.02 -10.04 -1.85
N ILE A 68 12.85 -10.67 -1.85
CA ILE A 68 12.37 -11.54 -0.77
C ILE A 68 11.74 -12.80 -1.33
N ASP A 69 11.70 -13.84 -0.50
CA ASP A 69 10.83 -14.99 -0.72
C ASP A 69 9.41 -14.64 -0.24
N VAL A 70 8.41 -15.06 -1.00
CA VAL A 70 6.98 -14.81 -0.73
C VAL A 70 6.19 -16.11 -0.52
N ILE A 71 6.74 -17.26 -0.93
CA ILE A 71 6.17 -18.60 -0.71
C ILE A 71 7.14 -19.52 0.07
N GLY A 72 6.58 -20.57 0.67
CA GLY A 72 7.33 -21.59 1.43
C GLY A 72 7.78 -21.13 2.81
N ASP A 73 8.54 -21.99 3.50
CA ASP A 73 8.93 -21.80 4.91
C ASP A 73 9.82 -20.56 5.14
N LYS A 74 10.56 -20.16 4.11
CA LYS A 74 11.43 -18.97 4.12
C LYS A 74 10.71 -17.68 3.71
N SER A 75 9.40 -17.74 3.46
CA SER A 75 8.61 -16.57 3.08
C SER A 75 8.73 -15.46 4.12
N HIS A 76 8.90 -14.23 3.62
CA HIS A 76 9.06 -13.04 4.44
C HIS A 76 7.83 -12.85 5.36
N PRO A 77 8.01 -12.45 6.63
CA PRO A 77 6.91 -12.30 7.59
C PRO A 77 5.73 -11.46 7.09
N ALA A 78 6.01 -10.40 6.33
CA ALA A 78 4.97 -9.57 5.72
C ALA A 78 4.07 -10.39 4.78
N PHE A 79 4.63 -11.20 3.89
CA PHE A 79 3.84 -12.03 2.97
C PHE A 79 3.13 -13.18 3.68
N ARG A 80 3.77 -13.80 4.68
CA ARG A 80 3.09 -14.79 5.54
C ARG A 80 1.86 -14.18 6.22
N ASN A 81 1.95 -12.94 6.67
CA ASN A 81 0.84 -12.23 7.28
C ASN A 81 -0.27 -11.91 6.26
N LEU A 82 0.07 -11.43 5.05
CA LEU A 82 -0.91 -11.20 3.98
C LEU A 82 -1.69 -12.48 3.62
N VAL A 83 -0.97 -13.59 3.49
CA VAL A 83 -1.55 -14.91 3.22
C VAL A 83 -2.43 -15.37 4.38
N ALA A 84 -1.97 -15.23 5.63
CA ALA A 84 -2.74 -15.63 6.80
C ALA A 84 -4.05 -14.84 6.94
N GLN A 85 -4.06 -13.54 6.60
CA GLN A 85 -5.26 -12.72 6.64
C GLN A 85 -6.26 -13.06 5.54
N SER A 86 -5.77 -13.34 4.33
CA SER A 86 -6.61 -13.46 3.13
C SER A 86 -6.92 -14.89 2.71
N SER A 87 -6.14 -15.87 3.21
CA SER A 87 -6.07 -17.23 2.68
C SER A 87 -5.73 -17.30 1.18
N ILE A 88 -5.14 -16.23 0.64
CA ILE A 88 -4.80 -16.10 -0.78
C ILE A 88 -3.28 -16.13 -0.94
N HIS A 89 -2.79 -17.05 -1.76
CA HIS A 89 -1.36 -17.25 -2.01
C HIS A 89 -0.93 -16.64 -3.34
N PRO A 90 0.28 -16.04 -3.43
CA PRO A 90 0.85 -15.64 -4.71
C PRO A 90 1.17 -16.87 -5.56
N GLU A 91 0.56 -16.97 -6.74
CA GLU A 91 0.77 -18.09 -7.66
C GLU A 91 1.82 -17.78 -8.74
N TRP A 92 2.08 -16.49 -9.01
CA TRP A 92 3.04 -16.03 -10.00
C TRP A 92 3.46 -14.57 -9.75
N ASN A 93 4.40 -14.07 -10.56
CA ASN A 93 4.83 -12.67 -10.54
C ASN A 93 3.66 -11.70 -10.78
N PHE A 94 3.74 -10.49 -10.22
CA PHE A 94 2.68 -9.47 -10.27
C PHE A 94 1.36 -9.92 -9.64
N TYR A 95 1.41 -10.68 -8.55
CA TYR A 95 0.27 -10.79 -7.63
C TYR A 95 0.11 -9.48 -6.87
N LYS A 96 -1.14 -9.05 -6.61
CA LYS A 96 -1.43 -7.77 -5.96
C LYS A 96 -2.27 -7.98 -4.70
N TYR A 97 -1.90 -7.30 -3.62
CA TYR A 97 -2.71 -7.17 -2.41
C TYR A 97 -3.01 -5.68 -2.20
N LEU A 98 -4.27 -5.36 -1.89
CA LEU A 98 -4.67 -4.05 -1.40
C LEU A 98 -4.81 -4.14 0.12
N VAL A 99 -4.02 -3.32 0.80
CA VAL A 99 -3.95 -3.27 2.27
C VAL A 99 -4.43 -1.89 2.71
N ASN A 100 -5.34 -1.85 3.69
CA ASN A 100 -5.86 -0.61 4.23
C ASN A 100 -4.89 0.00 5.29
N PRO A 101 -5.15 1.22 5.80
CA PRO A 101 -4.28 1.87 6.78
C PRO A 101 -4.11 1.09 8.10
N GLU A 102 -5.06 0.24 8.48
CA GLU A 102 -4.98 -0.64 9.64
C GLU A 102 -4.16 -1.93 9.39
N GLY A 103 -3.57 -2.08 8.19
CA GLY A 103 -2.77 -3.25 7.83
C GLY A 103 -3.61 -4.48 7.45
N ARG A 104 -4.92 -4.30 7.17
CA ARG A 104 -5.83 -5.37 6.77
C ARG A 104 -5.85 -5.56 5.26
N VAL A 105 -5.77 -6.81 4.81
CA VAL A 105 -6.00 -7.14 3.40
C VAL A 105 -7.48 -6.96 3.08
N ILE A 106 -7.80 -6.03 2.19
CA ILE A 106 -9.19 -5.76 1.76
C ILE A 106 -9.49 -6.33 0.38
N LYS A 107 -8.47 -6.55 -0.45
CA LYS A 107 -8.62 -7.22 -1.75
C LYS A 107 -7.29 -7.81 -2.22
N ALA A 108 -7.37 -8.82 -3.09
CA ALA A 108 -6.20 -9.36 -3.75
C ALA A 108 -6.55 -9.76 -5.20
N TRP A 109 -5.57 -9.67 -6.09
CA TRP A 109 -5.74 -10.00 -7.51
C TRP A 109 -4.56 -10.80 -8.03
N SER A 110 -4.89 -11.80 -8.85
CA SER A 110 -3.89 -12.61 -9.53
C SER A 110 -3.14 -11.82 -10.61
N THR A 111 -2.06 -12.42 -11.10
CA THR A 111 -1.27 -11.96 -12.25
C THR A 111 -2.11 -11.64 -13.48
N LYS A 112 -3.25 -12.32 -13.68
CA LYS A 112 -4.09 -12.14 -14.88
C LYS A 112 -4.84 -10.82 -14.91
N VAL A 113 -5.07 -10.21 -13.75
CA VAL A 113 -5.79 -8.94 -13.64
C VAL A 113 -4.81 -7.79 -13.84
N THR A 114 -5.11 -6.91 -14.80
CA THR A 114 -4.29 -5.75 -15.13
C THR A 114 -4.44 -4.64 -14.09
N ILE A 115 -3.51 -3.68 -14.09
CA ILE A 115 -3.58 -2.54 -13.17
C ILE A 115 -4.74 -1.59 -13.53
N ASP A 116 -5.06 -1.47 -14.82
CA ASP A 116 -6.18 -0.63 -15.26
C ASP A 116 -7.52 -1.20 -14.76
N GLU A 117 -7.68 -2.53 -14.74
CA GLU A 117 -8.88 -3.19 -14.22
C GLU A 117 -9.08 -2.98 -12.71
N ILE A 118 -8.00 -2.89 -11.93
CA ILE A 118 -8.10 -2.69 -10.47
C ILE A 118 -8.21 -1.21 -10.07
N PHE A 119 -7.94 -0.27 -10.98
CA PHE A 119 -7.82 1.15 -10.65
C PHE A 119 -9.05 1.70 -9.94
N SER A 120 -10.25 1.40 -10.45
CA SER A 120 -11.50 1.88 -9.84
C SER A 120 -11.73 1.35 -8.43
N ASP A 121 -11.35 0.09 -8.17
CA ASP A 121 -11.45 -0.50 -6.83
C ASP A 121 -10.46 0.16 -5.86
N VAL A 122 -9.22 0.39 -6.30
CA VAL A 122 -8.19 1.06 -5.50
C VAL A 122 -8.61 2.50 -5.20
N LYS A 123 -9.04 3.26 -6.23
CA LYS A 123 -9.50 4.64 -6.05
C LYS A 123 -10.63 4.72 -5.03
N ARG A 124 -11.64 3.85 -5.12
CA ARG A 124 -12.74 3.81 -4.16
C ARG A 124 -12.25 3.54 -2.73
N ALA A 125 -11.43 2.51 -2.55
CA ALA A 125 -10.92 2.15 -1.22
C ALA A 125 -10.10 3.29 -0.58
N VAL A 126 -9.35 4.01 -1.39
CA VAL A 126 -8.56 5.14 -0.91
C VAL A 126 -9.45 6.36 -0.58
N GLU A 127 -10.46 6.66 -1.40
CA GLU A 127 -11.45 7.71 -1.10
C GLU A 127 -12.22 7.43 0.21
N GLU A 128 -12.60 6.16 0.44
CA GLU A 128 -13.23 5.72 1.68
C GLU A 128 -12.29 5.93 2.88
N ALA A 129 -11.03 5.50 2.77
CA ALA A 129 -10.03 5.71 3.83
C ALA A 129 -9.76 7.19 4.12
N GLY A 130 -9.85 8.06 3.11
CA GLY A 130 -9.74 9.51 3.27
C GLY A 130 -10.88 10.11 4.09
N LYS A 131 -12.13 9.67 3.85
CA LYS A 131 -13.31 10.14 4.60
C LYS A 131 -13.23 9.76 6.07
N ASP A 132 -12.87 8.50 6.35
CA ASP A 132 -12.74 7.99 7.72
C ASP A 132 -11.71 8.78 8.53
N ASN A 133 -10.60 9.18 7.89
CA ASN A 133 -9.59 10.00 8.53
C ASN A 133 -10.12 11.40 8.87
N THR A 134 -10.80 12.07 7.92
CA THR A 134 -11.41 13.39 8.18
C THR A 134 -12.36 13.35 9.37
N THR A 135 -13.24 12.34 9.44
CA THR A 135 -14.16 12.16 10.57
C THR A 135 -13.43 11.92 11.89
N LYS A 136 -12.39 11.06 11.91
CA LYS A 136 -11.57 10.82 13.12
C LYS A 136 -10.85 12.09 13.59
N PHE A 137 -10.39 12.96 12.68
CA PHE A 137 -9.77 14.23 13.04
C PHE A 137 -10.78 15.21 13.65
N GLN A 138 -11.96 15.35 13.04
CA GLN A 138 -13.02 16.22 13.54
C GLN A 138 -13.45 15.82 14.96
N ILE A 139 -13.68 14.52 15.20
CA ILE A 139 -14.05 14.03 16.54
C ILE A 139 -12.93 14.32 17.56
N LYS A 140 -11.66 14.14 17.18
CA LYS A 140 -10.53 14.44 18.07
C LYS A 140 -10.42 15.94 18.39
N GLU A 141 -10.67 16.82 17.42
CA GLU A 141 -10.70 18.27 17.64
C GLU A 141 -11.85 18.69 18.56
N GLU A 142 -13.04 18.14 18.35
CA GLU A 142 -14.22 18.38 19.20
C GLU A 142 -13.95 17.94 20.65
N VAL A 143 -13.50 16.70 20.87
CA VAL A 143 -13.17 16.18 22.21
C VAL A 143 -12.08 17.03 22.89
N PHE A 144 -11.03 17.40 22.16
CA PHE A 144 -9.97 18.25 22.70
C PHE A 144 -10.47 19.67 23.06
N SER A 145 -11.46 20.19 22.31
CA SER A 145 -12.08 21.48 22.62
C SER A 145 -12.97 21.41 23.86
N GLU A 146 -13.74 20.33 24.03
CA GLU A 146 -14.59 20.09 25.20
C GLU A 146 -13.76 19.92 26.47
N GLU A 147 -12.66 19.16 26.43
CA GLU A 147 -11.76 18.99 27.57
C GLU A 147 -11.12 20.32 28.03
N ARG A 148 -10.76 21.21 27.09
CA ARG A 148 -10.25 22.55 27.42
C ARG A 148 -11.31 23.44 28.07
N ASN A 149 -12.55 23.39 27.59
CA ASN A 149 -13.63 24.18 28.15
C ASN A 149 -14.00 23.71 29.56
N ARG A 150 -14.08 22.39 29.77
CA ARG A 150 -14.39 21.80 31.09
C ARG A 150 -13.31 22.11 32.13
N SER A 151 -12.04 22.08 31.74
CA SER A 151 -10.91 22.49 32.58
C SER A 151 -10.96 23.97 32.95
N SER A 152 -11.41 24.84 32.03
CA SER A 152 -11.57 26.27 32.30
C SER A 152 -12.72 26.58 33.26
N ASP A 153 -13.84 25.86 33.13
CA ASP A 153 -15.00 26.01 34.03
C ASP A 153 -14.68 25.52 35.46
N GLU A 154 -13.92 24.43 35.62
CA GLU A 154 -13.46 23.97 36.94
C GLU A 154 -12.51 24.96 37.61
N VAL A 155 -11.64 25.65 36.85
CA VAL A 155 -10.74 26.67 37.41
C VAL A 155 -11.52 27.91 37.87
N LEU A 156 -12.56 28.32 37.13
CA LEU A 156 -13.41 29.45 37.53
C LEU A 156 -14.25 29.14 38.78
N LEU A 157 -14.82 27.94 38.86
CA LEU A 157 -15.59 27.53 40.05
C LEU A 157 -14.76 27.51 41.33
N ASN A 158 -13.50 27.09 41.26
CA ASN A 158 -12.60 27.09 42.42
C ASN A 158 -12.05 28.48 42.78
N ALA A 159 -12.19 29.48 41.91
CA ALA A 159 -11.72 30.85 42.16
C ALA A 159 -12.79 31.75 42.80
N GLU A 160 -14.05 31.33 42.84
CA GLU A 160 -15.16 32.07 43.46
C GLU A 160 -15.45 31.63 44.91
N GLU A 161 -14.77 30.59 45.44
CA GLU A 161 -14.95 30.08 46.81
C GLU A 161 -13.90 30.60 47.84
N ASP A 162 -12.93 31.42 47.43
CA ASP A 162 -11.92 32.06 48.31
C ASP A 162 -12.18 33.57 48.53
#